data_AF-A0A653TUS7-F1
#
_entry.id   AF-A0A653TUS7-F1
#
_cell.length_a   1.000
_cell.length_b   1.000
_cell.length_c   1.000
_cell.angle_alpha   90.00
_cell.angle_beta   90.00
_cell.angle_gamma   90.00
#
_symmetry.space_group_name_H-M   'P 1'
#
loop_
_entity.id
_entity.type
_entity.pdbx_description
1 polymer ?
#
loop_
_entity_poly.entity_id
_entity_poly.type
_entity_poly.pdbx_seq_one_letter_code
_entity_poly.pdbx_strand_id
1 'polypeptide(L)'
;MLTNQLCLIPEVNEKQVRQTLINELKLYKALKVKQENLDEQKANGILTLFPKLKDQNVCSELKVRQIERALEYSLDEIEQDIIRMKYLTSRMVKDLEVCEELGLKKDRYYKLKKQATFKLSTALGII
;
A
#
# COMPACT_ATOMS: atom_id res chain seq x y z
N MET A 1 28.31 4.08 35.96
CA MET A 1 26.96 4.47 35.53
C MET A 1 26.84 4.16 34.05
N LEU A 2 26.21 3.04 33.72
CA LEU A 2 25.69 2.67 32.40
C LEU A 2 24.17 2.94 32.50
N THR A 3 23.39 3.39 31.52
CA THR A 3 23.49 3.63 30.08
C THR A 3 22.18 4.34 29.74
N ASN A 4 22.18 5.20 28.73
CA ASN A 4 21.20 5.15 27.64
C ASN A 4 21.55 6.28 26.68
N GLN A 5 22.39 5.94 25.70
CA GLN A 5 22.26 6.53 24.38
C GLN A 5 20.79 6.37 23.99
N LEU A 6 20.02 7.46 24.08
CA LEU A 6 18.84 7.59 23.24
C LEU A 6 19.39 7.52 21.82
N CYS A 7 19.24 6.35 21.18
CA CYS A 7 19.41 6.22 19.74
C CYS A 7 18.57 7.33 19.13
N LEU A 8 19.24 8.33 18.55
CA LEU A 8 18.65 9.32 17.68
C LEU A 8 18.17 8.55 16.45
N ILE A 9 16.97 7.96 16.56
CA ILE A 9 16.24 7.48 15.38
C ILE A 9 16.10 8.74 14.52
N PRO A 10 16.67 8.77 13.30
CA PRO A 10 16.52 9.93 12.44
C PRO A 10 15.03 10.20 12.29
N GLU A 11 14.63 11.46 12.52
CA GLU A 11 13.24 11.87 12.45
C GLU A 11 12.71 11.50 11.06
N VAL A 12 11.87 10.46 11.02
CA VAL A 12 11.42 9.88 9.76
C VAL A 12 10.60 10.93 9.02
N ASN A 13 11.02 11.28 7.81
CA ASN A 13 10.32 12.29 7.01
C ASN A 13 8.93 11.77 6.60
N GLU A 14 7.88 12.21 7.30
CA GLU A 14 6.51 11.74 7.09
C GLU A 14 6.01 11.97 5.66
N LYS A 15 6.48 13.03 4.99
CA LYS A 15 6.14 13.31 3.60
C LYS A 15 6.75 12.26 2.68
N GLN A 16 8.01 11.89 2.91
CA GLN A 16 8.70 10.87 2.13
C GLN A 16 8.08 9.48 2.34
N VAL A 17 7.78 9.09 3.58
CA VAL A 17 7.12 7.82 3.90
C VAL A 17 5.80 7.71 3.15
N ARG A 18 4.94 8.72 3.31
CA ARG A 18 3.65 8.77 2.63
C ARG A 18 3.78 8.71 1.11
N GLN A 19 4.70 9.46 0.52
CA GLN A 19 4.89 9.43 -0.93
C GLN A 19 5.37 8.06 -1.43
N THR A 20 6.28 7.44 -0.68
CA THR A 20 6.81 6.10 -0.99
C THR A 20 5.69 5.07 -0.94
N LEU A 21 4.91 5.04 0.15
CA LEU A 21 3.77 4.13 0.26
C LEU A 21 2.74 4.34 -0.85
N ILE A 22 2.39 5.60 -1.16
CA ILE A 22 1.41 5.90 -2.22
C ILE A 22 1.89 5.37 -3.58
N ASN A 23 3.18 5.50 -3.88
CA ASN A 23 3.74 4.98 -5.12
C ASN A 23 3.66 3.45 -5.17
N GLU A 24 3.91 2.79 -4.03
CA GLU A 24 3.77 1.33 -3.93
C GLU A 24 2.32 0.86 -4.09
N LEU A 25 1.36 1.55 -3.47
CA LEU A 25 -0.07 1.25 -3.63
C LEU A 25 -0.56 1.48 -5.07
N LYS A 26 -0.03 2.48 -5.77
CA LYS A 26 -0.33 2.70 -7.19
C LYS A 26 0.22 1.57 -8.07
N LEU A 27 1.48 1.17 -7.83
CA LEU A 27 2.12 0.09 -8.57
C LEU A 27 1.41 -1.25 -8.30
N TYR A 28 1.01 -1.50 -7.06
CA TYR A 28 0.26 -2.68 -6.64
C TYR A 28 -0.94 -2.97 -7.55
N LYS A 29 -1.72 -1.95 -7.93
CA LYS A 29 -2.87 -2.13 -8.82
C LYS A 29 -2.49 -2.77 -10.15
N ALA A 30 -1.38 -2.32 -10.75
CA ALA A 30 -0.88 -2.91 -12.00
C ALA A 30 -0.29 -4.31 -11.77
N LEU A 31 0.41 -4.52 -10.65
CA LEU A 31 0.97 -5.83 -10.32
C LEU A 31 -0.11 -6.87 -10.04
N LYS A 32 -1.24 -6.48 -9.43
CA LYS A 32 -2.38 -7.37 -9.19
C LYS A 32 -3.00 -7.84 -10.50
N VAL A 33 -3.30 -6.92 -11.42
CA VAL A 33 -3.80 -7.28 -12.76
C VAL A 33 -2.78 -8.16 -13.50
N LYS A 34 -1.49 -7.84 -13.40
CA LYS A 34 -0.43 -8.69 -13.97
C LYS A 34 -0.45 -10.11 -13.39
N GLN A 35 -0.68 -10.26 -12.09
CA GLN A 35 -0.77 -11.57 -11.44
C GLN A 35 -1.97 -12.37 -11.98
N GLU A 36 -3.15 -11.74 -12.03
CA GLU A 36 -4.38 -12.36 -12.58
C GLU A 36 -4.17 -12.81 -14.04
N ASN A 37 -3.57 -11.96 -14.88
CA ASN A 37 -3.25 -12.30 -16.27
C ASN A 37 -2.25 -13.46 -16.39
N LEU A 38 -1.29 -13.58 -15.45
CA LEU A 38 -0.34 -14.69 -15.44
C LEU A 38 -1.00 -15.99 -15.00
N ASP A 39 -1.92 -15.93 -14.05
CA ASP A 39 -2.65 -17.10 -13.58
C ASP A 39 -3.66 -17.59 -14.63
N GLU A 40 -4.29 -16.68 -15.39
CA GLU A 40 -5.09 -17.01 -16.58
C GLU A 40 -4.24 -17.68 -17.68
N GLN A 41 -3.04 -17.16 -17.96
CA GLN A 41 -2.11 -17.76 -18.93
C GLN A 41 -1.71 -19.18 -18.53
N LYS A 42 -1.34 -19.39 -17.25
CA LYS A 42 -1.01 -20.72 -16.72
C LYS A 42 -2.18 -21.70 -16.84
N ALA A 43 -3.39 -21.26 -16.49
CA ALA A 43 -4.59 -22.09 -16.57
C ALA A 43 -4.92 -22.54 -18.01
N ASN A 44 -4.52 -21.75 -19.01
CA ASN A 44 -4.73 -22.06 -20.43
C ASN A 44 -3.47 -22.63 -21.13
N GLY A 45 -2.41 -22.93 -20.40
CA GLY A 45 -1.16 -23.47 -20.97
C GLY A 45 -0.38 -22.49 -21.86
N ILE A 46 -0.68 -21.18 -21.76
CA ILE A 46 -0.03 -20.13 -22.54
C ILE A 46 1.26 -19.70 -21.82
N LEU A 47 2.41 -19.88 -22.46
CA LEU A 47 3.71 -19.54 -21.84
C LEU A 47 4.05 -18.04 -21.92
N THR A 48 3.68 -17.36 -23.00
CA THR A 48 3.97 -15.93 -23.19
C THR A 48 2.99 -15.33 -24.19
N LEU A 49 2.15 -14.40 -23.72
CA LEU A 49 1.21 -13.66 -24.56
C LEU A 49 1.77 -12.33 -25.10
N PHE A 50 2.68 -11.70 -24.35
CA PHE A 50 3.30 -10.41 -24.68
C PHE A 50 4.83 -10.47 -24.56
N PRO A 51 5.59 -9.71 -25.38
CA PRO A 51 7.04 -9.61 -25.25
C PRO A 51 7.48 -9.10 -23.87
N LYS A 52 8.50 -9.73 -23.27
CA LYS A 52 9.07 -9.34 -21.99
C LYS A 52 10.38 -8.58 -22.21
N LEU A 53 10.45 -7.33 -21.74
CA LEU A 53 11.69 -6.54 -21.75
C LEU A 53 12.56 -6.78 -20.51
N LYS A 54 11.95 -7.26 -19.41
CA LYS A 54 12.61 -7.59 -18.14
C LYS A 54 11.87 -8.73 -17.46
N ASP A 55 12.58 -9.67 -16.87
CA ASP A 55 11.97 -10.72 -16.05
C ASP A 55 12.05 -10.36 -14.56
N GLN A 56 10.93 -9.91 -14.00
CA GLN A 56 10.80 -9.53 -12.58
C GLN A 56 9.53 -10.15 -11.96
N ASN A 57 9.12 -11.31 -12.46
CA ASN A 57 7.81 -11.89 -12.10
C ASN A 57 7.74 -12.32 -10.63
N VAL A 58 8.78 -12.97 -10.10
CA VAL A 58 8.82 -13.41 -8.68
C VAL A 58 8.72 -12.23 -7.71
N CYS A 59 9.48 -11.16 -7.94
CA CYS A 59 9.41 -9.97 -7.10
C CYS A 59 8.05 -9.27 -7.19
N SER A 60 7.41 -9.28 -8.37
CA SER A 60 6.07 -8.71 -8.57
C SER A 60 5.02 -9.43 -7.73
N GLU A 61 5.03 -10.77 -7.76
CA GLU A 61 4.08 -11.61 -7.03
C GLU A 61 4.25 -11.47 -5.51
N LEU A 62 5.50 -11.49 -5.02
CA LEU A 62 5.78 -11.28 -3.59
C LEU A 62 5.28 -9.93 -3.11
N LYS A 63 5.46 -8.88 -3.92
CA LYS A 63 5.00 -7.52 -3.59
C LYS A 63 3.48 -7.46 -3.49
N VAL A 64 2.75 -8.09 -4.43
CA VAL A 64 1.27 -8.20 -4.36
C VAL A 64 0.85 -8.89 -3.07
N ARG A 65 1.40 -10.07 -2.77
CA ARG A 65 1.04 -10.85 -1.57
C ARG A 65 1.36 -10.12 -0.27
N GLN A 66 2.46 -9.38 -0.20
CA GLN A 66 2.81 -8.61 0.99
C GLN A 66 1.90 -7.40 1.18
N ILE A 67 1.56 -6.69 0.10
CA ILE A 67 0.63 -5.56 0.17
C ILE A 67 -0.78 -6.01 0.55
N GLU A 68 -1.27 -7.11 -0.01
CA GLU A 68 -2.59 -7.67 0.38
C GLU A 68 -2.63 -8.05 1.85
N ARG A 69 -1.58 -8.72 2.33
CA ARG A 69 -1.47 -9.09 3.76
C ARG A 69 -1.37 -7.87 4.66
N ALA A 70 -0.63 -6.83 4.25
CA ALA A 70 -0.53 -5.60 5.01
C ALA A 70 -1.88 -4.87 5.06
N LEU A 71 -2.60 -4.78 3.93
CA LEU A 71 -3.93 -4.20 3.88
C LEU A 71 -4.92 -4.93 4.79
N GLU A 72 -4.87 -6.26 4.82
CA GLU A 72 -5.81 -7.08 5.59
C GLU A 72 -5.52 -7.09 7.10
N TYR A 73 -4.25 -7.24 7.49
CA TYR A 73 -3.91 -7.57 8.88
C TYR A 73 -3.23 -6.45 9.66
N SER A 74 -2.78 -5.37 9.01
CA SER A 74 -2.14 -4.25 9.71
C SER A 74 -3.08 -3.09 10.02
N LEU A 75 -4.29 -3.10 9.46
CA LEU A 75 -5.26 -2.01 9.51
C LEU A 75 -6.58 -2.45 10.14
N ASP A 76 -7.22 -1.58 10.91
CA ASP A 76 -8.61 -1.75 11.29
C ASP A 76 -9.57 -1.45 10.12
N GLU A 77 -10.85 -1.80 10.26
CA GLU A 77 -11.86 -1.67 9.19
C GLU A 77 -11.94 -0.25 8.62
N ILE A 78 -11.93 0.77 9.47
CA ILE A 78 -12.05 2.17 9.03
C ILE A 78 -10.76 2.61 8.32
N GLU A 79 -9.60 2.21 8.83
CA GLU A 79 -8.32 2.45 8.18
C GLU A 79 -8.23 1.78 6.81
N GLN A 80 -8.73 0.54 6.68
CA GLN A 80 -8.82 -0.17 5.40
C GLN A 80 -9.68 0.59 4.39
N ASP A 81 -10.86 1.05 4.81
CA ASP A 81 -11.76 1.82 3.95
C ASP A 81 -11.13 3.13 3.49
N ILE A 82 -10.47 3.86 4.40
CA ILE A 82 -9.72 5.07 4.06
C ILE A 82 -8.67 4.76 2.97
N ILE A 83 -7.87 3.71 3.13
CA ILE A 83 -6.81 3.37 2.16
C ILE A 83 -7.41 2.92 0.82
N ARG A 84 -8.43 2.06 0.85
CA ARG A 84 -9.08 1.53 -0.35
C ARG A 84 -9.72 2.66 -1.17
N MET A 85 -10.50 3.51 -0.54
CA MET A 85 -11.18 4.63 -1.21
C MET A 85 -10.22 5.72 -1.67
N LYS A 86 -9.20 6.04 -0.87
CA LYS A 86 -8.32 7.16 -1.18
C LYS A 86 -7.28 6.80 -2.26
N TYR A 87 -6.79 5.57 -2.25
CA TYR A 87 -5.59 5.19 -3.01
C TYR A 87 -5.79 4.02 -3.99
N LEU A 88 -6.76 3.13 -3.75
CA LEU A 88 -6.93 1.93 -4.56
C LEU A 88 -8.06 2.07 -5.61
N THR A 89 -8.94 3.06 -5.50
CA THR A 89 -9.93 3.40 -6.53
C THR A 89 -9.27 3.82 -7.86
N SER A 90 -9.99 3.65 -8.97
CA SER A 90 -9.53 4.02 -10.33
C SER A 90 -9.38 5.53 -10.55
N ARG A 91 -10.16 6.33 -9.83
CA ARG A 91 -10.13 7.80 -9.91
C ARG A 91 -9.38 8.42 -8.73
N MET A 92 -8.93 9.66 -8.92
CA MET A 92 -8.49 10.47 -7.79
C MET A 92 -9.70 10.88 -6.95
N VAL A 93 -9.70 10.50 -5.67
CA VAL A 93 -10.75 10.86 -4.70
C VAL A 93 -10.21 11.94 -3.76
N LYS A 94 -10.94 13.02 -3.53
CA LYS A 94 -10.51 14.07 -2.57
C LYS A 94 -10.65 13.59 -1.14
N ASP A 95 -9.85 14.15 -0.23
CA ASP A 95 -9.93 13.81 1.20
C ASP A 95 -11.32 14.13 1.78
N LEU A 96 -11.95 15.22 1.32
CA LEU A 96 -13.31 15.59 1.71
C LEU A 96 -14.34 14.53 1.31
N GLU A 97 -14.24 13.99 0.09
CA GLU A 97 -15.16 12.94 -0.38
C GLU A 97 -15.05 11.68 0.50
N VAL A 98 -13.83 11.29 0.89
CA VAL A 98 -13.64 10.14 1.79
C VAL A 98 -14.19 10.44 3.19
N CYS A 99 -13.99 11.64 3.72
CA CYS A 99 -14.57 12.05 5.00
C CYS A 99 -16.10 11.96 4.99
N GLU A 100 -16.73 12.50 3.95
CA GLU A 100 -18.19 12.56 3.81
C GLU A 100 -18.79 11.15 3.69
N GLU A 101 -18.24 10.32 2.81
CA GLU A 101 -18.70 8.96 2.57
C GLU A 101 -18.56 8.07 3.82
N LEU A 102 -17.48 8.23 4.58
CA LEU A 102 -17.26 7.48 5.83
C LEU A 102 -17.92 8.13 7.07
N GLY A 103 -18.62 9.26 6.92
CA GLY A 103 -19.23 9.98 8.05
C GLY A 103 -18.22 10.46 9.09
N LEU A 104 -16.96 10.71 8.69
CA LEU A 104 -15.88 11.08 9.60
C LEU A 104 -15.71 12.59 9.70
N LYS A 105 -15.50 13.08 10.93
CA LYS A 105 -14.97 14.43 11.15
C LYS A 105 -13.57 14.55 10.56
N LYS A 106 -13.24 15.72 9.99
CA LYS A 106 -11.95 15.98 9.32
C LYS A 106 -10.73 15.60 10.18
N ASP A 107 -10.71 16.01 11.45
CA ASP A 107 -9.57 15.74 12.34
C ASP A 107 -9.38 14.24 12.59
N ARG A 108 -10.49 13.51 12.76
CA ARG A 108 -10.47 12.05 12.93
C ARG A 108 -9.97 11.36 11.65
N TYR A 109 -10.44 11.80 10.49
CA TYR A 109 -9.97 11.28 9.20
C TYR A 109 -8.46 11.46 9.03
N TYR A 110 -7.92 12.66 9.24
CA TYR A 110 -6.48 12.90 9.06
C TYR A 110 -5.63 12.11 10.04
N LYS A 111 -6.11 11.90 11.27
CA LYS A 111 -5.45 11.05 12.27
C LYS A 111 -5.39 9.59 11.80
N LEU A 112 -6.54 9.01 11.44
CA LEU A 112 -6.63 7.61 10.99
C LEU A 112 -5.84 7.38 9.70
N LYS A 113 -5.94 8.30 8.73
CA LYS A 113 -5.16 8.25 7.49
C LYS A 113 -3.65 8.24 7.75
N LYS A 114 -3.18 9.10 8.67
CA LYS A 114 -1.76 9.11 9.08
C LYS A 114 -1.39 7.78 9.73
N GLN A 115 -2.19 7.29 10.68
CA GLN A 115 -1.94 6.01 11.36
C GLN A 115 -1.86 4.84 10.37
N ALA A 116 -2.84 4.71 9.48
CA ALA A 116 -2.86 3.69 8.43
C ALA A 116 -1.63 3.76 7.51
N THR A 117 -1.21 4.98 7.13
CA THR A 117 0.01 5.18 6.33
C THR A 117 1.25 4.63 7.05
N PHE A 118 1.40 4.91 8.34
CA PHE A 118 2.55 4.44 9.11
C PHE A 118 2.49 2.93 9.35
N LYS A 119 1.33 2.37 9.71
CA LYS A 119 1.12 0.92 9.88
C LYS A 119 1.51 0.14 8.62
N LEU A 120 1.02 0.57 7.45
CA LEU A 120 1.38 -0.05 6.18
C LEU A 120 2.87 0.11 5.87
N SER A 121 3.44 1.29 6.13
CA SER A 121 4.86 1.53 5.88
C SER A 121 5.75 0.64 6.73
N THR A 122 5.42 0.44 8.00
CA THR A 122 6.10 -0.52 8.89
C THR A 122 5.91 -1.95 8.41
N ALA A 123 4.67 -2.36 8.09
CA ALA A 123 4.37 -3.73 7.64
C ALA A 123 5.09 -4.11 6.34
N LEU A 124 5.35 -3.12 5.47
CA LEU A 124 6.03 -3.28 4.19
C LEU A 124 7.54 -3.01 4.27
N GLY A 125 8.09 -2.69 5.45
CA GLY A 125 9.52 -2.40 5.63
C GLY A 125 10.01 -1.12 4.93
N ILE A 126 9.13 -0.13 4.74
CA ILE A 126 9.49 1.21 4.25
C ILE A 126 10.17 2.02 5.37
N ILE A 127 9.82 1.72 6.63
CA ILE A 127 10.37 2.31 7.86
C ILE A 127 10.70 1.23 8.87
#